data_AF-A0AAV9C1R0-F1
#
_entry.id   AF-A0AAV9C1R0-F1
#
_cell.length_a   1.000
_cell.length_b   1.000
_cell.length_c   1.000
_cell.angle_alpha   90.00
_cell.angle_beta   90.00
_cell.angle_gamma   90.00
#
_symmetry.space_group_name_H-M   'P 1'
#
loop_
_entity.id
_entity.type
_entity.pdbx_description
1 polymer ?
#
loop_
_entity_poly.entity_id
_entity_poly.type
_entity_poly.pdbx_seq_one_letter_code
_entity_poly.pdbx_strand_id
1 'polypeptide(L)'
;MLEECLTNSDGLMISDSTWTYKIPTIDTIPKQFNVKILNSGHHEKRVLSSKASGEPPLLLAVSVHSATREAIRDARRELATHGGDFKVSPTVFQLPVPATMPVIKELCGLNNVESYLESLIARH
;
A
#
# COMPACT_ATOMS: atom_id res chain seq x y z
N MET A 1 2.06 3.80 2.66
CA MET A 1 1.93 3.01 3.90
C MET A 1 3.31 2.99 4.54
N LEU A 2 3.47 3.74 5.64
CA LEU A 2 4.80 4.16 6.13
C LEU A 2 5.00 3.88 7.62
N GLU A 3 3.94 3.96 8.42
CA GLU A 3 4.01 3.79 9.86
C GLU A 3 4.26 2.31 10.20
N GLU A 4 5.41 2.04 10.79
CA GLU A 4 5.82 0.72 11.28
C GLU A 4 6.39 0.88 12.69
N CYS A 5 5.89 0.08 13.64
CA CYS A 5 6.38 0.05 15.00
C CYS A 5 7.26 -1.20 15.15
N LEU A 6 8.57 -0.97 15.34
CA LEU A 6 9.55 -2.05 15.41
C LEU A 6 9.94 -2.31 16.86
N THR A 7 10.06 -3.59 17.21
CA THR A 7 10.53 -4.05 18.53
C THR A 7 11.74 -4.97 18.37
N ASN A 8 12.67 -4.92 19.31
CA ASN A 8 13.82 -5.83 19.34
C ASN A 8 13.42 -7.22 19.85
N SER A 9 14.37 -8.17 19.85
CA SER A 9 14.17 -9.54 20.38
C SER A 9 13.81 -9.58 21.87
N ASP A 10 14.17 -8.54 22.62
CA ASP A 10 13.93 -8.41 24.06
C ASP A 10 12.58 -7.73 24.36
N GLY A 11 11.81 -7.35 23.32
CA GLY A 11 10.52 -6.65 23.43
C GLY A 11 10.62 -5.14 23.62
N LEU A 12 11.80 -4.54 23.49
CA LEU A 12 12.01 -3.09 23.58
C LEU A 12 11.66 -2.41 22.25
N MET A 13 11.02 -1.24 22.31
CA MET A 13 10.63 -0.46 21.14
C MET A 13 11.85 0.22 20.50
N ILE A 14 12.07 -0.04 19.21
CA ILE A 14 13.14 0.57 18.40
C ILE A 14 12.65 1.89 17.78
N SER A 15 11.35 1.98 17.47
CA SER A 15 10.70 3.15 16.88
C SER A 15 10.36 4.20 17.95
N ASP A 16 11.36 4.67 18.70
CA ASP A 16 11.24 5.57 19.84
C ASP A 16 11.38 7.06 19.50
N SER A 17 11.68 7.41 18.25
CA SER A 17 11.92 8.79 17.83
C SER A 17 11.28 9.09 16.47
N THR A 18 11.15 10.37 16.14
CA THR A 18 10.68 10.83 14.82
C THR A 18 11.65 10.47 13.68
N TRP A 19 12.88 10.06 14.01
CA TRP A 19 13.83 9.53 13.05
C TRP A 19 13.53 8.08 12.66
N THR A 20 13.03 7.28 13.62
CA THR A 20 12.77 5.84 13.45
C THR A 20 11.30 5.51 13.19
N TYR A 21 10.36 6.37 13.61
CA TYR A 21 8.93 6.26 13.30
C TYR A 21 8.47 7.36 12.32
N LYS A 22 7.91 6.96 11.17
CA LYS A 22 7.55 7.89 10.08
C LYS A 22 6.04 8.00 9.89
N ILE A 23 5.47 9.10 10.39
CA ILE A 23 4.09 9.50 10.11
C ILE A 23 3.92 9.98 8.66
N PRO A 24 2.70 9.93 8.10
CA PRO A 24 2.36 10.57 6.83
C PRO A 24 2.68 12.06 6.86
N THR A 25 3.43 12.53 5.87
CA THR A 25 3.79 13.95 5.67
C THR A 25 3.09 14.51 4.42
N ILE A 26 3.34 15.79 4.10
CA ILE A 26 2.80 16.45 2.90
C ILE A 26 3.16 15.73 1.59
N ASP A 27 4.24 14.95 1.55
CA ASP A 27 4.65 14.21 0.35
C ASP A 27 3.85 12.92 0.15
N THR A 28 3.08 12.50 1.17
CA THR A 28 2.38 11.20 1.21
C THR A 28 0.89 11.32 0.92
N ILE A 29 0.36 12.54 0.85
CA ILE A 29 -1.04 12.77 0.49
C ILE A 29 -1.26 12.52 -1.01
N PRO A 30 -2.45 12.04 -1.43
CA PRO A 30 -2.77 11.93 -2.83
C PRO A 30 -2.70 13.30 -3.52
N LYS A 31 -2.05 13.36 -4.69
CA LYS A 31 -1.97 14.58 -5.51
C LYS A 31 -3.34 15.17 -5.83
N GLN A 32 -4.34 14.32 -6.00
CA GLN A 32 -5.75 14.70 -6.13
C GLN A 32 -6.54 14.09 -4.98
N PHE A 33 -7.03 14.94 -4.07
CA PHE A 33 -7.80 14.53 -2.91
C PHE A 33 -9.20 15.15 -2.95
N ASN A 34 -10.17 14.39 -3.42
CA ASN A 34 -11.54 14.85 -3.63
C ASN A 34 -12.44 14.40 -2.48
N VAL A 35 -13.08 15.35 -1.79
CA VAL A 35 -14.01 15.07 -0.69
C VAL A 35 -15.36 15.70 -1.01
N LYS A 36 -16.44 14.92 -0.86
CA LYS A 36 -17.82 15.38 -1.02
C LYS A 36 -18.63 14.96 0.21
N ILE A 37 -19.32 15.93 0.83
CA ILE A 37 -20.23 15.66 1.94
C ILE A 37 -21.61 15.38 1.35
N LEU A 38 -22.15 14.19 1.59
CA LEU A 38 -23.49 13.84 1.17
C LEU A 38 -24.53 14.54 2.05
N ASN A 39 -25.43 15.30 1.43
CA ASN A 39 -26.60 15.81 2.11
C ASN A 39 -27.61 14.67 2.32
N SER A 40 -27.72 14.18 3.56
CA SER A 40 -28.64 13.10 3.91
C SER A 40 -30.03 13.58 4.34
N GLY A 41 -30.33 14.87 4.20
CA GLY A 41 -31.60 15.46 4.64
C GLY A 41 -31.72 15.60 6.16
N HIS A 42 -32.93 15.92 6.61
CA HIS A 42 -33.25 16.09 8.03
C HIS A 42 -33.32 14.73 8.75
N HIS A 43 -32.77 14.68 9.97
CA HIS A 43 -32.78 13.51 10.82
C HIS A 43 -33.22 13.86 12.24
N GLU A 44 -34.48 13.57 12.57
CA GLU A 44 -35.12 13.89 13.86
C GLU A 44 -34.42 13.27 15.07
N LYS A 45 -33.85 12.07 14.92
CA LYS A 45 -33.22 11.31 16.01
C LYS A 45 -31.79 11.75 16.34
N ARG A 46 -31.25 12.79 15.68
CA ARG A 46 -29.86 13.22 15.86
C ARG A 46 -29.80 14.68 16.25
N VAL A 47 -28.85 15.01 17.13
CA VAL A 47 -28.58 16.40 17.51
C VAL A 47 -28.22 17.18 16.25
N LEU A 48 -29.05 18.16 15.91
CA LEU A 48 -28.91 18.99 14.71
C LEU A 48 -28.76 18.17 13.41
N SER A 49 -29.36 16.98 13.33
CA SER A 49 -29.20 16.06 12.18
C SER A 49 -27.75 15.62 11.87
N SER A 50 -26.81 15.80 12.81
CA SER A 50 -25.38 15.51 12.63
C SER A 50 -25.04 14.01 12.63
N LYS A 51 -23.82 13.64 12.21
CA LYS A 51 -23.28 12.26 12.29
C LYS A 51 -21.83 12.31 12.78
N ALA A 52 -21.40 11.29 13.52
CA ALA A 52 -20.01 11.13 13.89
C ALA A 52 -19.15 10.86 12.64
N SER A 53 -18.04 11.59 12.50
CA SER A 53 -17.13 11.49 11.36
C SER A 53 -15.66 11.32 11.75
N GLY A 54 -15.34 11.16 13.04
CA GLY A 54 -13.95 11.05 13.50
C GLY A 54 -13.28 9.77 13.00
N GLU A 55 -13.78 8.63 13.45
CA GLU A 55 -13.23 7.30 13.13
C GLU A 55 -13.65 6.75 11.74
N PRO A 56 -14.90 6.91 11.27
CA PRO A 56 -15.34 6.23 10.04
C PRO A 56 -14.47 6.48 8.80
N PRO A 57 -13.95 7.70 8.54
CA PRO A 57 -13.07 7.95 7.40
C PRO A 57 -11.73 7.23 7.48
N LEU A 58 -11.24 6.86 8.66
CA LEU A 58 -9.96 6.17 8.82
C LEU A 58 -9.94 4.84 8.05
N LEU A 59 -11.06 4.11 8.05
CA LEU A 59 -11.19 2.86 7.32
C LEU A 59 -11.06 3.05 5.80
N LEU A 60 -11.39 4.23 5.26
CA LEU A 60 -11.26 4.50 3.83
C LEU A 60 -9.79 4.48 3.36
N ALA A 61 -8.82 4.63 4.26
CA ALA A 61 -7.40 4.54 3.95
C ALA A 61 -7.00 3.14 3.40
N VAL A 62 -7.78 2.10 3.70
CA VAL A 62 -7.60 0.74 3.14
C VAL A 62 -7.68 0.74 1.61
N SER A 63 -8.36 1.72 1.00
CA SER A 63 -8.38 1.89 -0.47
C SER A 63 -6.98 1.99 -1.09
N VAL A 64 -6.04 2.69 -0.43
CA VAL A 64 -4.66 2.83 -0.89
C VAL A 64 -3.92 1.49 -0.82
N HIS A 65 -4.17 0.71 0.23
CA HIS A 65 -3.61 -0.65 0.36
C HIS A 65 -4.13 -1.58 -0.74
N SER A 66 -5.43 -1.57 -0.99
CA SER A 66 -6.05 -2.37 -2.06
C SER A 66 -5.57 -1.95 -3.45
N ALA A 67 -5.41 -0.65 -3.72
CA ALA A 67 -4.84 -0.15 -4.96
C ALA A 67 -3.38 -0.61 -5.17
N THR A 68 -2.59 -0.62 -4.09
CA THR A 68 -1.20 -1.11 -4.13
C THR A 68 -1.14 -2.60 -4.42
N ARG A 69 -2.01 -3.40 -3.78
CA ARG A 69 -2.15 -4.84 -4.07
C ARG A 69 -2.50 -5.08 -5.53
N GLU A 70 -3.39 -4.28 -6.10
CA GLU A 70 -3.75 -4.39 -7.52
C GLU A 70 -2.57 -4.04 -8.43
N ALA A 71 -1.84 -2.97 -8.15
CA ALA A 71 -0.67 -2.59 -8.92
C ALA A 71 0.43 -3.67 -8.91
N ILE A 72 0.68 -4.30 -7.77
CA ILE A 72 1.63 -5.44 -7.67
C ILE A 72 1.14 -6.63 -8.50
N ARG A 73 -0.17 -6.91 -8.47
CA ARG A 73 -0.76 -7.99 -9.26
C ARG A 73 -0.56 -7.77 -10.75
N ASP A 74 -0.74 -6.53 -11.21
CA ASP A 74 -0.56 -6.17 -12.61
C ASP A 74 0.91 -6.28 -13.04
N ALA A 75 1.84 -5.72 -12.24
CA ALA A 75 3.27 -5.85 -12.48
C ALA A 75 3.74 -7.32 -12.59
N ARG A 76 3.18 -8.22 -11.76
CA ARG A 76 3.46 -9.66 -11.85
C ARG A 76 2.91 -10.32 -13.10
N ARG A 77 1.74 -9.88 -13.59
CA ARG A 77 1.17 -10.37 -14.85
C ARG A 77 2.07 -9.98 -16.03
N GLU A 78 2.57 -8.74 -16.05
CA GLU A 78 3.49 -8.28 -17.08
C GLU A 78 4.77 -9.13 -17.10
N LEU A 79 5.38 -9.41 -15.94
CA LEU A 79 6.57 -10.27 -15.86
C LEU A 79 6.31 -11.71 -16.34
N ALA A 80 5.15 -12.28 -16.02
CA ALA A 80 4.79 -13.63 -16.45
C ALA A 80 4.64 -13.75 -17.98
N THR A 81 4.26 -12.67 -18.67
CA THR A 81 4.17 -12.66 -20.14
C THR A 81 5.52 -12.59 -20.85
N HIS A 82 6.56 -12.09 -20.17
CA HIS A 82 7.90 -11.89 -20.74
C HIS A 82 8.87 -13.06 -20.51
N GLY A 83 8.36 -14.22 -20.08
CA GLY A 83 9.17 -15.45 -19.98
C GLY A 83 9.97 -15.60 -18.69
N GLY A 84 9.63 -14.85 -17.63
CA GLY A 84 10.25 -15.04 -16.31
C GLY A 84 9.87 -16.37 -15.67
N ASP A 85 10.86 -17.09 -15.13
CA ASP A 85 10.68 -18.32 -14.36
C ASP A 85 9.88 -18.07 -13.07
N PHE A 86 8.56 -18.19 -13.14
CA PHE A 86 7.70 -17.93 -11.99
C PHE A 86 7.27 -19.24 -11.32
N LYS A 87 8.05 -19.69 -10.31
CA LYS A 87 7.68 -20.78 -9.38
C LYS A 87 6.48 -20.42 -8.47
N VAL A 88 6.00 -19.19 -8.50
CA VAL A 88 4.95 -18.65 -7.61
C VAL A 88 3.69 -18.35 -8.43
N SER A 89 2.51 -18.24 -7.82
CA SER A 89 1.30 -17.82 -8.56
C SER A 89 1.36 -16.31 -8.86
N PRO A 90 1.20 -15.86 -10.13
CA PRO A 90 1.29 -14.44 -10.47
C PRO A 90 0.16 -13.59 -9.85
N THR A 91 -0.97 -14.22 -9.52
CA THR A 91 -2.17 -13.52 -9.05
C THR A 91 -2.43 -13.63 -7.55
N VAL A 92 -1.89 -14.67 -6.89
CA VAL A 92 -2.16 -14.94 -5.48
C VAL A 92 -0.92 -14.66 -4.64
N PHE A 93 -1.02 -13.67 -3.77
CA PHE A 93 0.00 -13.35 -2.78
C PHE A 93 -0.60 -12.66 -1.56
N GLN A 94 0.12 -12.70 -0.45
CA GLN A 94 -0.19 -11.94 0.75
C GLN A 94 0.60 -10.63 0.74
N LEU A 95 -0.12 -9.51 0.85
CA LEU A 95 0.48 -8.20 1.08
C LEU A 95 0.33 -7.91 2.59
N PRO A 96 1.42 -7.92 3.37
CA PRO A 96 1.34 -7.63 4.80
C PRO A 96 1.02 -6.14 5.04
N VAL A 97 0.61 -5.84 6.26
CA VAL A 97 0.37 -4.47 6.73
C VAL A 97 1.40 -4.18 7.83
N PRO A 98 2.13 -3.05 7.77
CA PRO A 98 2.12 -2.04 6.70
C PRO A 98 2.79 -2.53 5.40
N ALA A 99 2.24 -2.14 4.23
CA ALA A 99 2.89 -2.41 2.96
C ALA A 99 4.00 -1.37 2.70
N THR A 100 5.15 -1.58 3.33
CA THR A 100 6.32 -0.73 3.21
C THR A 100 7.00 -0.93 1.84
N MET A 101 7.83 0.04 1.43
CA MET A 101 8.51 -0.01 0.14
C MET A 101 9.39 -1.27 -0.06
N PRO A 102 10.15 -1.76 0.94
CA PRO A 102 10.90 -3.02 0.80
C PRO A 102 10.01 -4.21 0.47
N VAL A 103 8.88 -4.36 1.18
CA VAL A 103 7.90 -5.43 0.92
C VAL A 103 7.32 -5.32 -0.48
N ILE A 104 6.95 -4.11 -0.92
CA ILE A 104 6.40 -3.90 -2.26
C ILE A 104 7.43 -4.28 -3.33
N LYS A 105 8.69 -3.87 -3.17
CA LYS A 105 9.78 -4.20 -4.12
C LYS A 105 10.02 -5.70 -4.20
N GLU A 106 10.05 -6.38 -3.07
CA GLU A 106 10.19 -7.84 -3.02
C GLU A 106 9.03 -8.52 -3.74
N LEU A 107 7.79 -8.07 -3.49
CA LEU A 107 6.61 -8.63 -4.13
C LEU A 107 6.54 -8.34 -5.63
N CYS A 108 7.04 -7.20 -6.12
CA CYS A 108 7.12 -6.90 -7.55
C CYS A 108 8.25 -7.67 -8.27
N GLY A 109 9.21 -8.22 -7.53
CA GLY A 109 10.37 -8.94 -8.05
C GLY A 109 11.63 -8.07 -8.05
N LEU A 110 12.63 -8.44 -7.24
CA LEU A 110 13.91 -7.74 -7.13
C LEU A 110 14.78 -7.85 -8.40
N ASN A 111 14.62 -8.94 -9.14
CA ASN A 111 15.44 -9.26 -10.32
C ASN A 111 14.76 -8.84 -11.63
N ASN A 112 13.67 -8.07 -11.57
CA ASN A 112 12.91 -7.64 -12.74
C ASN A 112 13.79 -6.89 -13.76
N VAL A 113 14.71 -6.05 -13.30
CA VAL A 113 15.68 -5.34 -14.16
C VAL A 113 16.67 -6.30 -14.80
N GLU A 114 17.20 -7.26 -14.03
CA GLU A 114 18.17 -8.25 -14.52
C GLU A 114 17.53 -9.14 -15.59
N SER A 115 16.35 -9.72 -15.32
CA SER A 115 15.62 -10.52 -16.30
C SER A 115 15.23 -9.73 -17.55
N TYR A 116 14.91 -8.43 -17.40
CA TYR A 116 14.66 -7.56 -18.54
C TYR A 116 15.92 -7.35 -19.39
N LEU A 117 17.06 -7.06 -18.76
CA LEU A 117 18.34 -6.89 -19.46
C LEU A 117 18.79 -8.18 -20.16
N GLU A 118 18.64 -9.35 -19.51
CA GLU A 118 18.91 -10.65 -20.13
C GLU A 118 18.02 -10.90 -21.35
N SER A 119 16.74 -10.55 -21.28
CA SER A 119 15.81 -10.67 -22.42
C SER A 119 16.17 -9.76 -23.60
N LEU A 120 16.78 -8.61 -23.33
CA LEU A 120 17.29 -7.69 -24.35
C LEU A 120 18.55 -8.25 -25.01
N ILE A 121 19.48 -8.81 -24.23
CA ILE A 121 20.71 -9.43 -24.73
C ILE A 121 20.37 -10.65 -25.60
N ALA A 122 19.41 -11.49 -25.18
CA ALA A 122 19.00 -12.69 -25.91
C ALA A 122 18.30 -12.41 -27.27
N ARG A 123 17.91 -11.15 -27.55
CA ARG A 123 17.30 -10.74 -28.82
C ARG A 123 18.32 -10.24 -29.86
N HIS A 124 19.57 -10.06 -29.47
CA HIS A 124 20.69 -9.70 -30.35
C HIS A 124 21.54 -10.93 -30.70
#